data_AF-A0A1J4KXI0-F1
#
_entry.id   AF-A0A1J4KXI0-F1
#
_cell.length_a   1.000
_cell.length_b   1.000
_cell.length_c   1.000
_cell.angle_alpha   90.00
_cell.angle_beta   90.00
_cell.angle_gamma   90.00
#
_symmetry.space_group_name_H-M   'P 1'
#
loop_
_entity.id
_entity.type
_entity.pdbx_description
1 polymer ?
#
loop_
_entity_poly.entity_id
_entity_poly.type
_entity_poly.pdbx_seq_one_letter_code
_entity_poly.pdbx_strand_id
1 'polypeptide(L)'
;MYIVMEYIPGGDIFSLLQNVGALEESDCRTYTVQLVKALQFLRQNGIIHRDLKPDNVLITAKGSLKLADFGLSYFGVTGQHIKTEEKGPNNVVGTPDYMAPEIILSKNHTYTADYWSLGVMVFEMLVGIPPFHGTDEADTFRRILLGTACWDELTDVSEDAIDFIKKLLVVNPEQRLGSKNIDQIMKHKWFTGIDWDDVESMEPVFIPDTSRLDSYKEYFTDRYQFNQNDESDIIEDMQSAEQGVKKADDDDEVTQFPSISLEQLKDTNVEIAEKIRQQHRRASDGKVQKDNPMNLFKPNCLKPSSSQTGNVLISPLVPAKVASGDLSSPSGEPSD
;
A
#
# COMPACT_ATOMS: atom_id res chain seq x y z
N MET A 1 17.82 2.59 18.76
CA MET A 1 17.62 3.59 17.69
C MET A 1 16.19 4.10 17.81
N TYR A 2 15.96 5.42 17.71
CA TYR A 2 14.61 5.99 17.71
C TYR A 2 14.38 6.71 16.39
N ILE A 3 13.28 6.41 15.71
CA ILE A 3 12.85 7.11 14.49
C ILE A 3 11.58 7.88 14.85
N VAL A 4 11.62 9.20 14.74
CA VAL A 4 10.45 10.05 14.98
C VAL A 4 9.84 10.44 13.64
N MET A 5 8.58 10.09 13.43
CA MET A 5 7.84 10.35 12.19
C MET A 5 6.57 11.17 12.47
N GLU A 6 5.95 11.68 11.41
CA GLU A 6 4.62 12.26 11.53
C GLU A 6 3.60 11.20 11.96
N TYR A 7 2.65 11.58 12.81
CA TYR A 7 1.54 10.71 13.19
C TYR A 7 0.44 10.76 12.13
N ILE A 8 -0.03 9.59 11.70
CA ILE A 8 -1.06 9.42 10.68
C ILE A 8 -2.33 8.86 11.34
N PRO A 9 -3.41 9.66 11.48
CA PRO A 9 -4.52 9.32 12.37
C PRO A 9 -5.57 8.37 11.78
N GLY A 10 -5.56 8.11 10.46
CA GLY A 10 -6.59 7.30 9.79
C GLY A 10 -6.34 5.80 9.78
N GLY A 11 -5.25 5.34 10.39
CA GLY A 11 -4.89 3.93 10.47
C GLY A 11 -4.34 3.39 9.18
N ASP A 12 -4.42 2.08 9.02
CA ASP A 12 -3.90 1.34 7.88
C ASP A 12 -5.04 0.70 7.06
N ILE A 13 -4.76 0.36 5.80
CA ILE A 13 -5.75 -0.28 4.92
C ILE A 13 -6.19 -1.63 5.49
N PHE A 14 -5.31 -2.34 6.19
CA PHE A 14 -5.66 -3.60 6.84
C PHE A 14 -6.84 -3.42 7.80
N SER A 15 -6.72 -2.46 8.72
CA SER A 15 -7.75 -2.15 9.73
C SER A 15 -9.03 -1.65 9.08
N LEU A 16 -8.93 -0.86 7.99
CA LEU A 16 -10.10 -0.49 7.20
C LEU A 16 -10.84 -1.72 6.68
N LEU A 17 -10.14 -2.66 6.04
CA LEU A 17 -10.72 -3.90 5.51
C LEU A 17 -11.29 -4.80 6.60
N GLN A 18 -10.68 -4.86 7.79
CA GLN A 18 -11.26 -5.60 8.92
C GLN A 18 -12.62 -5.03 9.36
N ASN A 19 -12.84 -3.72 9.21
CA ASN A 19 -14.10 -3.07 9.58
C ASN A 19 -15.17 -3.14 8.49
N VAL A 20 -14.79 -2.98 7.22
CA VAL A 20 -15.74 -2.89 6.09
C VAL A 20 -15.87 -4.18 5.28
N GLY A 21 -14.96 -5.14 5.48
CA GLY A 21 -14.85 -6.37 4.70
C GLY A 21 -14.14 -6.14 3.36
N ALA A 22 -14.82 -5.45 2.45
CA ALA A 22 -14.32 -5.14 1.11
C ALA A 22 -14.73 -3.73 0.68
N LEU A 23 -13.99 -3.16 -0.27
CA LEU A 23 -14.25 -1.85 -0.86
C LEU A 23 -15.04 -2.00 -2.16
N GLU A 24 -15.86 -0.99 -2.47
CA GLU A 24 -16.42 -0.86 -3.80
C GLU A 24 -15.31 -0.64 -4.84
N GLU A 25 -15.55 -1.05 -6.09
CA GLU A 25 -14.51 -1.01 -7.12
C GLU A 25 -14.00 0.42 -7.38
N SER A 26 -14.88 1.44 -7.30
CA SER A 26 -14.50 2.85 -7.44
C SER A 26 -13.53 3.30 -6.35
N ASP A 27 -13.73 2.83 -5.13
CA ASP A 27 -12.92 3.18 -3.97
C ASP A 27 -11.57 2.48 -4.03
N CYS A 28 -11.59 1.17 -4.30
CA CYS A 28 -10.38 0.39 -4.57
C CYS A 28 -9.56 1.01 -5.71
N ARG A 29 -10.20 1.45 -6.80
CA ARG A 29 -9.54 2.12 -7.93
C ARG A 29 -8.88 3.44 -7.49
N THR A 30 -9.58 4.25 -6.68
CA THR A 30 -9.05 5.52 -6.17
C THR A 30 -7.80 5.33 -5.30
N TYR A 31 -7.83 4.38 -4.37
CA TYR A 31 -6.64 4.02 -3.59
C TYR A 31 -5.52 3.43 -4.46
N THR A 32 -5.87 2.61 -5.44
CA THR A 32 -4.87 2.04 -6.36
C THR A 32 -4.16 3.12 -7.18
N VAL A 33 -4.86 4.15 -7.63
CA VAL A 33 -4.24 5.29 -8.35
C VAL A 33 -3.17 5.95 -7.47
N GLN A 34 -3.46 6.19 -6.19
CA GLN A 34 -2.50 6.76 -5.24
C GLN A 34 -1.30 5.83 -5.00
N LEU A 35 -1.53 4.52 -4.84
CA LEU A 35 -0.48 3.53 -4.71
C LEU A 35 0.42 3.50 -5.96
N VAL A 36 -0.14 3.50 -7.17
CA VAL A 36 0.62 3.51 -8.42
C VAL A 36 1.49 4.76 -8.52
N LYS A 37 1.02 5.94 -8.09
CA LYS A 37 1.83 7.17 -8.03
C LYS A 37 2.97 7.05 -7.02
N ALA A 38 2.72 6.47 -5.84
CA ALA A 38 3.77 6.20 -4.87
C ALA A 38 4.85 5.26 -5.44
N LEU A 39 4.44 4.17 -6.12
CA LEU A 39 5.37 3.24 -6.75
C LEU A 39 6.13 3.84 -7.94
N GLN A 40 5.49 4.74 -8.69
CA GLN A 40 6.17 5.53 -9.73
C GLN A 40 7.30 6.33 -9.13
N PHE A 41 7.03 7.01 -8.02
CA PHE A 41 8.02 7.79 -7.29
C PHE A 41 9.17 6.92 -6.77
N LEU A 42 8.88 5.79 -6.12
CA LEU A 42 9.91 4.87 -5.63
C LEU A 42 10.81 4.38 -6.77
N ARG A 43 10.21 3.92 -7.89
CA ARG A 43 10.96 3.48 -9.06
C ARG A 43 11.87 4.57 -9.62
N GLN A 44 11.37 5.80 -9.77
CA GLN A 44 12.15 6.92 -10.30
C GLN A 44 13.34 7.29 -9.41
N ASN A 45 13.26 6.99 -8.11
CA ASN A 45 14.31 7.22 -7.14
C ASN A 45 15.15 5.98 -6.83
N GLY A 46 14.98 4.88 -7.57
CA GLY A 46 15.77 3.66 -7.37
C GLY A 46 15.42 2.87 -6.11
N ILE A 47 14.23 3.07 -5.55
CA ILE A 47 13.76 2.41 -4.32
C ILE A 47 12.83 1.26 -4.67
N ILE A 48 13.04 0.10 -4.03
CA ILE A 48 12.12 -1.04 -4.05
C ILE A 48 11.63 -1.24 -2.61
N HIS A 49 10.32 -1.27 -2.40
CA HIS A 49 9.74 -1.35 -1.06
C HIS A 49 9.90 -2.74 -0.44
N ARG A 50 9.59 -3.80 -1.21
CA ARG A 50 9.67 -5.23 -0.86
C ARG A 50 8.74 -5.75 0.24
N ASP A 51 8.12 -4.87 1.02
CA ASP A 51 7.13 -5.25 2.04
C ASP A 51 5.82 -4.46 1.89
N LEU A 52 5.30 -4.37 0.66
CA LEU A 52 4.00 -3.74 0.44
C LEU A 52 2.89 -4.69 0.88
N LYS A 53 2.10 -4.22 1.83
CA LYS A 53 0.93 -4.89 2.39
C LYS A 53 -0.03 -3.85 2.98
N PRO A 54 -1.30 -4.17 3.20
CA PRO A 54 -2.28 -3.23 3.74
C PRO A 54 -1.86 -2.58 5.05
N ASP A 55 -1.12 -3.27 5.92
CA ASP A 55 -0.57 -2.74 7.18
C ASP A 55 0.38 -1.55 6.98
N ASN A 56 1.11 -1.55 5.85
CA ASN A 56 2.14 -0.56 5.54
C ASN A 56 1.60 0.59 4.66
N VAL A 57 0.29 0.66 4.47
CA VAL A 57 -0.39 1.73 3.74
C VAL A 57 -1.31 2.47 4.70
N LEU A 58 -0.90 3.67 5.09
CA LEU A 58 -1.58 4.49 6.09
C LEU A 58 -2.52 5.51 5.44
N ILE A 59 -3.64 5.82 6.10
CA ILE A 59 -4.64 6.78 5.68
C ILE A 59 -4.48 8.09 6.46
N THR A 60 -4.27 9.20 5.75
CA THR A 60 -4.12 10.52 6.38
C THR A 60 -5.45 11.08 6.87
N ALA A 61 -5.40 12.15 7.67
CA ALA A 61 -6.60 12.90 8.08
C ALA A 61 -7.43 13.46 6.91
N LYS A 62 -6.87 13.51 5.69
CA LYS A 62 -7.56 13.94 4.47
C LYS A 62 -8.12 12.77 3.65
N GLY A 63 -7.88 11.52 4.08
CA GLY A 63 -8.27 10.32 3.34
C GLY A 63 -7.32 9.90 2.22
N SER A 64 -6.18 10.59 2.06
CA SER A 64 -5.13 10.18 1.11
C SER A 64 -4.20 9.14 1.73
N LEU A 65 -3.50 8.37 0.90
CA LEU A 65 -2.59 7.31 1.33
C LEU A 65 -1.16 7.79 1.53
N LYS A 66 -0.44 7.15 2.46
CA LYS A 66 1.01 7.22 2.62
C LYS A 66 1.58 5.83 2.84
N LEU A 67 2.69 5.53 2.16
CA LEU A 67 3.46 4.32 2.45
C LEU A 67 4.23 4.50 3.75
N ALA A 68 4.28 3.44 4.56
CA ALA A 68 5.03 3.35 5.80
C ALA A 68 5.94 2.11 5.76
N ASP A 69 6.80 2.00 6.79
CA ASP A 69 7.73 0.89 7.00
C ASP A 69 8.65 0.55 5.81
N PHE A 70 9.71 1.35 5.69
CA PHE A 70 10.80 1.12 4.74
C PHE A 70 11.91 0.23 5.33
N GLY A 71 11.66 -0.49 6.44
CA GLY A 71 12.68 -1.30 7.13
C GLY A 71 13.25 -2.43 6.27
N LEU A 72 12.46 -2.92 5.32
CA LEU A 72 12.87 -3.91 4.32
C LEU A 72 13.15 -3.31 2.94
N SER A 73 13.07 -1.99 2.79
CA SER A 73 13.30 -1.34 1.50
C SER A 73 14.75 -1.44 1.06
N TYR A 74 14.96 -1.46 -0.26
CA TYR A 74 16.28 -1.48 -0.86
C TYR A 74 16.49 -0.23 -1.71
N PHE A 75 17.63 0.43 -1.51
CA PHE A 75 18.10 1.55 -2.33
C PHE A 75 19.13 1.03 -3.33
N GLY A 76 18.74 0.90 -4.60
CA GLY A 76 19.54 0.25 -5.63
C GLY A 76 19.55 1.03 -6.94
N VAL A 77 20.75 1.30 -7.47
CA VAL A 77 20.92 1.92 -8.78
C VAL A 77 20.26 1.02 -9.83
N THR A 78 19.33 1.61 -10.60
CA THR A 78 18.52 0.99 -11.65
C THR A 78 19.30 -0.06 -12.46
N GLY A 79 18.89 -1.33 -12.36
CA GLY A 79 19.37 -2.41 -13.24
C GLY A 79 20.44 -3.33 -12.65
N GLN A 80 20.87 -3.16 -11.39
CA GLN A 80 21.72 -4.16 -10.73
C GLN A 80 20.87 -5.28 -10.11
N HIS A 81 21.05 -6.48 -10.65
CA HIS A 81 20.49 -7.73 -10.14
C HIS A 81 20.88 -7.95 -8.67
N ILE A 82 19.88 -8.03 -7.78
CA ILE A 82 20.09 -8.20 -6.34
C ILE A 82 20.28 -9.69 -6.03
N LYS A 83 21.50 -10.09 -5.68
CA LYS A 83 21.73 -11.36 -4.97
C LYS A 83 21.29 -11.17 -3.52
N THR A 84 20.12 -11.66 -3.15
CA THR A 84 19.82 -11.94 -1.75
C THR A 84 20.71 -13.08 -1.29
N GLU A 85 21.39 -12.92 -0.16
CA GLU A 85 22.01 -14.04 0.56
C GLU A 85 20.96 -15.15 0.74
N GLU A 86 21.38 -16.41 0.68
CA GLU A 86 20.50 -17.59 0.74
C GLU A 86 19.74 -17.65 2.08
N LYS A 87 18.66 -16.88 2.20
CA LYS A 87 17.66 -17.07 3.25
C LYS A 87 16.81 -18.25 2.81
N GLY A 88 17.01 -19.40 3.46
CA GLY A 88 16.17 -20.57 3.26
C GLY A 88 14.70 -20.26 3.62
N PRO A 89 13.74 -21.04 3.10
CA PRO A 89 12.30 -20.81 3.29
C PRO A 89 11.87 -20.76 4.76
N ASN A 90 12.66 -21.31 5.69
CA ASN A 90 12.36 -21.35 7.12
C ASN A 90 12.70 -20.04 7.88
N ASN A 91 13.30 -19.03 7.23
CA ASN A 91 13.67 -17.75 7.89
C ASN A 91 12.83 -16.55 7.41
N VAL A 92 11.72 -16.81 6.72
CA VAL A 92 10.80 -15.75 6.25
C VAL A 92 9.76 -15.52 7.34
N VAL A 93 9.98 -14.50 8.19
CA VAL A 93 9.03 -14.11 9.24
C VAL A 93 8.05 -13.08 8.66
N GLY A 94 6.75 -13.38 8.65
CA GLY A 94 5.68 -12.47 8.21
C GLY A 94 4.58 -13.17 7.41
N THR A 95 3.48 -12.46 7.15
CA THR A 95 2.34 -12.92 6.31
C THR A 95 2.80 -13.08 4.85
N PRO A 96 2.92 -14.30 4.32
CA PRO A 96 3.53 -14.55 3.01
C PRO A 96 2.66 -14.10 1.82
N ASP A 97 1.39 -13.78 2.07
CA ASP A 97 0.36 -13.52 1.06
C ASP A 97 0.74 -12.46 0.02
N TYR A 98 1.55 -11.46 0.39
CA TYR A 98 1.96 -10.35 -0.47
C TYR A 98 3.32 -10.53 -1.14
N MET A 99 4.06 -11.60 -0.77
CA MET A 99 5.41 -11.81 -1.28
C MET A 99 5.40 -12.28 -2.73
N ALA A 100 6.23 -11.65 -3.55
CA ALA A 100 6.38 -12.06 -4.94
C ALA A 100 7.09 -13.43 -5.05
N PRO A 101 6.77 -14.25 -6.07
CA PRO A 101 7.41 -15.56 -6.28
C PRO A 101 8.94 -15.48 -6.34
N GLU A 102 9.48 -14.43 -6.95
CA GLU A 102 10.93 -14.22 -7.02
C GLU A 102 11.58 -13.88 -5.67
N ILE A 103 10.84 -13.28 -4.73
CA ILE A 103 11.31 -13.02 -3.37
C ILE A 103 11.35 -14.34 -2.59
N ILE A 104 10.28 -15.15 -2.67
CA ILE A 104 10.19 -16.45 -2.00
C ILE A 104 11.30 -17.39 -2.47
N LEU A 105 11.61 -17.38 -3.77
CA LEU A 105 12.67 -18.20 -4.36
C LEU A 105 14.07 -17.61 -4.17
N SER A 106 14.22 -16.51 -3.42
CA SER A 106 15.48 -15.79 -3.21
C SER A 106 16.19 -15.47 -4.54
N LYS A 107 15.42 -15.18 -5.59
CA LYS A 107 15.91 -14.81 -6.91
C LYS A 107 16.14 -13.30 -7.00
N ASN A 108 16.86 -12.91 -8.04
CA ASN A 108 17.00 -11.50 -8.39
C ASN A 108 15.61 -10.89 -8.62
N HIS A 109 15.30 -9.84 -7.88
CA HIS A 109 14.04 -9.11 -7.96
C HIS A 109 14.31 -7.63 -8.27
N THR A 110 13.29 -6.96 -8.79
CA THR A 110 13.30 -5.52 -9.12
C THR A 110 12.01 -4.88 -8.61
N TYR A 111 11.70 -3.65 -9.04
CA TYR A 111 10.42 -2.97 -8.79
C TYR A 111 9.19 -3.82 -9.16
N THR A 112 9.33 -4.85 -10.01
CA THR A 112 8.26 -5.78 -10.35
C THR A 112 7.71 -6.53 -9.14
N ALA A 113 8.52 -6.75 -8.10
CA ALA A 113 8.06 -7.39 -6.88
C ALA A 113 6.99 -6.53 -6.18
N ASP A 114 7.19 -5.21 -6.11
CA ASP A 114 6.19 -4.28 -5.58
C ASP A 114 4.90 -4.29 -6.42
N TYR A 115 4.98 -4.51 -7.73
CA TYR A 115 3.80 -4.62 -8.61
C TYR A 115 3.02 -5.91 -8.38
N TRP A 116 3.68 -7.00 -7.96
CA TRP A 116 2.99 -8.20 -7.51
C TRP A 116 2.19 -7.91 -6.25
N SER A 117 2.84 -7.34 -5.22
CA SER A 117 2.20 -6.98 -3.96
C SER A 117 1.04 -6.00 -4.18
N LEU A 118 1.16 -5.05 -5.12
CA LEU A 118 0.05 -4.22 -5.57
C LEU A 118 -1.13 -5.07 -6.07
N GLY A 119 -0.89 -6.06 -6.93
CA GLY A 119 -1.94 -6.95 -7.43
C GLY A 119 -2.63 -7.74 -6.31
N VAL A 120 -1.88 -8.19 -5.31
CA VAL A 120 -2.42 -8.86 -4.13
C VAL A 120 -3.31 -7.91 -3.32
N MET A 121 -2.84 -6.70 -3.03
CA MET A 121 -3.61 -5.69 -2.29
C MET A 121 -4.89 -5.27 -3.04
N VAL A 122 -4.84 -5.12 -4.37
CA VAL A 122 -6.02 -4.76 -5.17
C VAL A 122 -7.07 -5.86 -5.13
N PHE A 123 -6.65 -7.13 -5.22
CA PHE A 123 -7.57 -8.25 -5.07
C PHE A 123 -8.22 -8.26 -3.67
N GLU A 124 -7.40 -8.14 -2.63
CA GLU A 124 -7.89 -8.15 -1.24
C GLU A 124 -8.79 -6.95 -0.95
N MET A 125 -8.50 -5.76 -1.48
CA MET A 125 -9.41 -4.61 -1.31
C MET A 125 -10.79 -4.86 -1.93
N LEU A 126 -10.90 -5.69 -2.98
CA LEU A 126 -12.18 -6.01 -3.63
C LEU A 126 -12.91 -7.20 -3.01
N VAL A 127 -12.18 -8.12 -2.37
CA VAL A 127 -12.71 -9.41 -1.88
C VAL A 127 -12.72 -9.51 -0.35
N GLY A 128 -11.84 -8.78 0.32
CA GLY A 128 -11.58 -8.83 1.75
C GLY A 128 -10.57 -9.90 2.19
N ILE A 129 -10.09 -10.73 1.26
CA ILE A 129 -9.18 -11.85 1.53
C ILE A 129 -8.09 -11.90 0.44
N PRO A 130 -6.81 -12.16 0.77
CA PRO A 130 -5.76 -12.26 -0.23
C PRO A 130 -5.97 -13.42 -1.23
N PRO A 131 -5.57 -13.25 -2.50
CA PRO A 131 -5.83 -14.20 -3.58
C PRO A 131 -5.20 -15.58 -3.40
N PHE A 132 -4.09 -15.66 -2.66
CA PHE A 132 -3.31 -16.89 -2.50
C PHE A 132 -3.40 -17.49 -1.10
N HIS A 133 -4.28 -16.96 -0.25
CA HIS A 133 -4.40 -17.41 1.13
C HIS A 133 -4.70 -18.91 1.18
N GLY A 134 -3.82 -19.66 1.85
CA GLY A 134 -3.91 -21.10 2.03
C GLY A 134 -4.37 -21.48 3.44
N THR A 135 -4.45 -22.79 3.70
CA THR A 135 -4.77 -23.31 5.04
C THR A 135 -3.62 -23.11 6.04
N ASP A 136 -2.40 -23.00 5.53
CA ASP A 136 -1.16 -22.74 6.26
C ASP A 136 -0.16 -22.01 5.35
N GLU A 137 0.94 -21.54 5.91
CA GLU A 137 1.98 -20.81 5.18
C GLU A 137 2.57 -21.61 4.01
N ALA A 138 2.73 -22.93 4.16
CA ALA A 138 3.27 -23.78 3.11
C ALA A 138 2.32 -23.90 1.92
N ASP A 139 1.01 -24.01 2.17
CA ASP A 139 0.00 -23.95 1.12
C ASP A 139 -0.05 -22.57 0.47
N THR A 140 0.05 -21.48 1.24
CA THR A 140 0.13 -20.11 0.70
C THR A 140 1.34 -19.95 -0.23
N PHE A 141 2.54 -20.35 0.21
CA PHE A 141 3.73 -20.33 -0.64
C PHE A 141 3.55 -21.16 -1.91
N ARG A 142 3.00 -22.37 -1.79
CA ARG A 142 2.72 -23.25 -2.94
C ARG A 142 1.78 -22.55 -3.92
N ARG A 143 0.72 -21.90 -3.45
CA ARG A 143 -0.24 -21.17 -4.30
C ARG A 143 0.40 -20.00 -5.01
N ILE A 144 1.22 -19.22 -4.32
CA ILE A 144 1.98 -18.10 -4.90
C ILE A 144 2.91 -18.59 -6.00
N LEU A 145 3.70 -19.64 -5.74
CA LEU A 145 4.67 -20.17 -6.69
C LEU A 145 4.02 -20.80 -7.93
N LEU A 146 2.82 -21.36 -7.78
CA LEU A 146 2.03 -21.92 -8.89
C LEU A 146 1.13 -20.87 -9.58
N GLY A 147 0.94 -19.69 -8.98
CA GLY A 147 0.01 -18.67 -9.48
C GLY A 147 -1.46 -19.09 -9.36
N THR A 148 -1.81 -19.95 -8.40
CA THR A 148 -3.18 -20.45 -8.20
C THR A 148 -3.95 -19.56 -7.23
N ALA A 149 -4.52 -18.48 -7.75
CA ALA A 149 -5.40 -17.57 -6.99
C ALA A 149 -6.87 -18.03 -7.02
N CYS A 150 -7.65 -17.63 -6.01
CA CYS A 150 -9.10 -17.84 -5.92
C CYS A 150 -9.90 -16.87 -6.80
N TRP A 151 -9.73 -16.96 -8.13
CA TRP A 151 -10.39 -16.04 -9.07
C TRP A 151 -11.92 -16.06 -9.04
N ASP A 152 -12.52 -17.13 -8.52
CA ASP A 152 -13.98 -17.29 -8.42
C ASP A 152 -14.63 -16.34 -7.40
N GLU A 153 -13.84 -15.72 -6.51
CA GLU A 153 -14.32 -14.73 -5.53
C GLU A 153 -14.60 -13.35 -6.16
N LEU A 154 -14.12 -13.07 -7.37
CA LEU A 154 -14.33 -11.79 -8.07
C LEU A 154 -15.67 -11.77 -8.83
N THR A 155 -16.80 -11.97 -8.13
CA THR A 155 -18.12 -12.11 -8.76
C THR A 155 -18.71 -10.79 -9.27
N ASP A 156 -18.53 -9.70 -8.53
CA ASP A 156 -19.14 -8.39 -8.80
C ASP A 156 -18.11 -7.34 -9.21
N VAL A 157 -17.05 -7.78 -9.89
CA VAL A 157 -15.90 -6.95 -10.29
C VAL A 157 -15.82 -6.86 -11.82
N SER A 158 -15.50 -5.68 -12.34
CA SER A 158 -15.42 -5.45 -13.78
C SER A 158 -14.32 -6.28 -14.45
N GLU A 159 -14.54 -6.64 -15.73
CA GLU A 159 -13.54 -7.39 -16.50
C GLU A 159 -12.19 -6.64 -16.60
N ASP A 160 -12.22 -5.30 -16.67
CA ASP A 160 -11.02 -4.48 -16.71
C ASP A 160 -10.21 -4.54 -15.40
N ALA A 161 -10.89 -4.60 -14.25
CA ALA A 161 -10.24 -4.78 -12.95
C ALA A 161 -9.63 -6.19 -12.81
N ILE A 162 -10.38 -7.22 -13.20
CA ILE A 162 -9.90 -8.61 -13.19
C ILE A 162 -8.69 -8.77 -14.11
N ASP A 163 -8.73 -8.20 -15.32
CA ASP A 163 -7.62 -8.19 -16.28
C ASP A 163 -6.40 -7.45 -15.74
N PHE A 164 -6.61 -6.33 -15.03
CA PHE A 164 -5.53 -5.60 -14.36
C PHE A 164 -4.81 -6.46 -13.32
N ILE A 165 -5.57 -7.08 -12.41
CA ILE A 165 -5.03 -7.94 -11.35
C ILE A 165 -4.30 -9.14 -11.95
N LYS A 166 -4.89 -9.83 -12.94
CA LYS A 166 -4.27 -10.98 -13.62
C LYS A 166 -2.93 -10.64 -14.26
N LYS A 167 -2.80 -9.44 -14.84
CA LYS A 167 -1.53 -9.00 -15.46
C LYS A 167 -0.47 -8.58 -14.43
N LEU A 168 -0.87 -8.16 -13.23
CA LEU A 168 0.04 -7.92 -12.11
C LEU A 168 0.45 -9.24 -11.42
N LEU A 169 -0.46 -10.20 -11.30
CA LEU A 169 -0.21 -11.51 -10.67
C LEU A 169 0.36 -12.55 -11.64
N VAL A 170 1.24 -12.11 -12.55
CA VAL A 170 2.03 -12.99 -13.42
C VAL A 170 3.27 -13.44 -12.67
N VAL A 171 3.45 -14.76 -12.54
CA VAL A 171 4.56 -15.37 -11.77
C VAL A 171 5.91 -14.98 -12.34
N ASN A 172 6.06 -14.95 -13.67
CA ASN A 172 7.29 -14.47 -14.29
C ASN A 172 7.38 -12.93 -14.23
N PRO A 173 8.32 -12.34 -13.46
CA PRO A 173 8.42 -10.89 -13.29
C PRO A 173 8.70 -10.14 -14.60
N GLU A 174 9.35 -10.76 -15.59
CA GLU A 174 9.65 -10.12 -16.87
C GLU A 174 8.40 -9.93 -17.75
N GLN A 175 7.39 -10.78 -17.56
CA GLN A 175 6.12 -10.75 -18.28
C GLN A 175 5.03 -9.99 -17.53
N ARG A 176 5.29 -9.61 -16.27
CA ARG A 176 4.37 -8.88 -15.39
C ARG A 176 4.11 -7.47 -15.93
N LEU A 177 2.88 -6.98 -15.76
CA LEU A 177 2.53 -5.60 -16.11
C LEU A 177 3.45 -4.62 -15.38
N GLY A 178 3.99 -3.66 -16.13
CA GLY A 178 4.93 -2.68 -15.58
C GLY A 178 6.40 -3.11 -15.64
N SER A 179 6.72 -4.35 -16.03
CA SER A 179 8.10 -4.87 -16.06
C SER A 179 9.06 -3.99 -16.85
N LYS A 180 8.61 -3.52 -18.02
CA LYS A 180 9.39 -2.62 -18.88
C LYS A 180 9.32 -1.18 -18.39
N ASN A 181 8.12 -0.70 -18.10
CA ASN A 181 7.85 0.67 -17.66
C ASN A 181 6.53 0.72 -16.90
N ILE A 182 6.50 1.44 -15.77
CA ILE A 182 5.30 1.65 -14.96
C ILE A 182 4.17 2.33 -15.73
N ASP A 183 4.46 3.06 -16.82
CA ASP A 183 3.43 3.62 -17.71
C ASP A 183 2.47 2.55 -18.25
N GLN A 184 2.89 1.27 -18.32
CA GLN A 184 2.02 0.17 -18.71
C GLN A 184 0.88 -0.07 -17.70
N ILE A 185 1.16 0.13 -16.40
CA ILE A 185 0.17 0.08 -15.32
C ILE A 185 -0.78 1.27 -15.46
N MET A 186 -0.24 2.49 -15.60
CA MET A 186 -1.04 3.72 -15.67
C MET A 186 -1.96 3.78 -16.91
N LYS A 187 -1.56 3.15 -18.02
CA LYS A 187 -2.34 3.08 -19.26
C LYS A 187 -3.31 1.90 -19.32
N HIS A 188 -3.44 1.13 -18.25
CA HIS A 188 -4.38 0.01 -18.22
C HIS A 188 -5.82 0.51 -18.36
N LYS A 189 -6.68 -0.27 -19.04
CA LYS A 189 -8.08 0.12 -19.30
C LYS A 189 -8.88 0.41 -18.03
N TRP A 190 -8.54 -0.27 -16.93
CA TRP A 190 -9.16 -0.04 -15.63
C TRP A 190 -9.01 1.40 -15.12
N PHE A 191 -7.99 2.14 -15.56
CA PHE A 191 -7.78 3.54 -15.22
C PHE A 191 -8.27 4.52 -16.30
N THR A 192 -9.16 4.08 -17.20
CA THR A 192 -9.75 4.98 -18.20
C THR A 192 -10.46 6.15 -17.51
N GLY A 193 -10.11 7.38 -17.91
CA GLY A 193 -10.68 8.62 -17.35
C GLY A 193 -9.95 9.17 -16.12
N ILE A 194 -8.92 8.49 -15.61
CA ILE A 194 -8.08 9.02 -14.53
C ILE A 194 -7.15 10.11 -15.07
N ASP A 195 -7.19 11.27 -14.42
CA ASP A 195 -6.17 12.30 -14.58
C ASP A 195 -5.00 12.02 -13.62
N TRP A 196 -3.89 11.52 -14.17
CA TRP A 196 -2.72 11.16 -13.38
C TRP A 196 -1.89 12.36 -12.92
N ASP A 197 -2.15 13.56 -13.45
CA ASP A 197 -1.48 14.80 -13.05
C ASP A 197 -2.22 15.49 -11.88
N ASP A 198 -3.50 15.19 -11.67
CA ASP A 198 -4.34 15.75 -10.61
C ASP A 198 -4.98 14.68 -9.70
N VAL A 199 -4.15 13.78 -9.16
CA VAL A 199 -4.63 12.71 -8.25
C VAL A 199 -5.10 13.27 -6.90
N GLU A 200 -4.56 14.43 -6.47
CA GLU A 200 -4.92 15.05 -5.20
C GLU A 200 -6.34 15.63 -5.18
N SER A 201 -6.96 15.86 -6.36
CA SER A 201 -8.34 16.34 -6.46
C SER A 201 -9.39 15.24 -6.42
N MET A 202 -8.99 13.96 -6.43
CA MET A 202 -9.94 12.84 -6.35
C MET A 202 -10.67 12.86 -5.00
N GLU A 203 -11.95 12.49 -5.00
CA GLU A 203 -12.71 12.39 -3.76
C GLU A 203 -12.08 11.32 -2.86
N PRO A 204 -11.85 11.63 -1.57
CA PRO A 204 -11.32 10.65 -0.64
C PRO A 204 -12.36 9.56 -0.38
N VAL A 205 -11.94 8.30 -0.47
CA VAL A 205 -12.75 7.13 -0.16
C VAL A 205 -13.28 7.19 1.26
N PHE A 206 -12.42 7.57 2.20
CA PHE A 206 -12.73 7.63 3.62
C PHE A 206 -11.99 8.80 4.25
N ILE A 207 -12.70 9.64 5.00
CA ILE A 207 -12.10 10.70 5.81
C ILE A 207 -12.23 10.28 7.28
N PRO A 208 -11.11 10.04 7.99
CA PRO A 208 -11.15 9.69 9.41
C PRO A 208 -11.74 10.83 10.25
N ASP A 209 -12.59 10.49 11.23
CA ASP A 209 -12.96 11.46 12.25
C ASP A 209 -11.73 11.77 13.12
N THR A 210 -11.30 13.02 13.11
CA THR A 210 -10.17 13.51 13.92
C THR A 210 -10.63 14.48 15.02
N SER A 211 -11.94 14.63 15.21
CA SER A 211 -12.52 15.55 16.19
C SER A 211 -12.27 15.12 17.64
N ARG A 212 -12.04 13.83 17.87
CA ARG A 212 -11.81 13.23 19.19
C ARG A 212 -10.46 12.52 19.21
N LEU A 213 -9.72 12.67 20.30
CA LEU A 213 -8.41 12.02 20.44
C LEU A 213 -8.50 10.48 20.43
N ASP A 214 -9.65 9.90 20.77
CA ASP A 214 -9.91 8.46 20.84
C ASP A 214 -10.60 7.88 19.60
N SER A 215 -10.97 8.68 18.60
CA SER A 215 -11.71 8.19 17.41
C SER A 215 -10.91 7.16 16.61
N TYR A 216 -9.59 7.16 16.72
CA TYR A 216 -8.75 6.09 16.18
C TYR A 216 -9.18 4.71 16.71
N LYS A 217 -9.66 4.57 17.95
CA LYS A 217 -10.13 3.27 18.46
C LYS A 217 -11.37 2.72 17.75
N GLU A 218 -12.06 3.55 16.98
CA GLU A 218 -13.21 3.12 16.16
C GLU A 218 -12.77 2.49 14.83
N TYR A 219 -11.57 2.82 14.35
CA TYR A 219 -11.04 2.33 13.07
C TYR A 219 -9.88 1.35 13.25
N PHE A 220 -9.30 1.28 14.46
CA PHE A 220 -8.13 0.49 14.77
C PHE A 220 -8.52 -0.60 15.77
N THR A 221 -8.09 -1.83 15.50
CA THR A 221 -7.96 -2.85 16.54
C THR A 221 -6.60 -2.68 17.21
N ASP A 222 -6.58 -2.63 18.55
CA ASP A 222 -5.33 -2.71 19.32
C ASP A 222 -4.69 -4.07 19.02
N ARG A 223 -3.74 -4.10 18.07
CA ARG A 223 -2.95 -5.29 17.75
C ARG A 223 -2.04 -5.72 18.90
N TYR A 224 -1.78 -4.79 19.83
CA TYR A 224 -1.03 -4.99 21.05
C TYR A 224 -1.81 -4.39 22.22
N GLN A 225 -2.42 -5.23 23.05
CA GLN A 225 -2.81 -4.82 24.39
C GLN A 225 -1.53 -4.78 25.23
N PHE A 226 -1.03 -3.58 25.51
CA PHE A 226 -0.03 -3.42 26.55
C PHE A 226 -0.68 -3.84 27.87
N ASN A 227 -0.40 -5.06 28.32
CA ASN A 227 -0.74 -5.46 29.67
C ASN A 227 0.03 -4.54 30.61
N GLN A 228 -0.65 -3.61 31.28
CA GLN A 228 -0.06 -2.68 32.25
C GLN A 228 0.68 -3.38 33.41
N ASN A 229 0.61 -4.71 33.51
CA ASN A 229 1.20 -5.51 34.57
C ASN A 229 2.33 -6.44 34.11
N ASP A 230 2.60 -6.54 32.81
CA ASP A 230 3.67 -7.37 32.26
C ASP A 230 4.49 -6.52 31.29
N GLU A 231 5.33 -5.65 31.87
CA GLU A 231 6.51 -5.10 31.18
C GLU A 231 7.65 -6.14 31.12
N SER A 232 7.36 -7.40 31.46
CA SER A 232 8.32 -8.49 31.54
C SER A 232 8.94 -8.81 30.18
N ASP A 233 8.18 -8.67 29.11
CA ASP A 233 8.62 -8.77 27.72
C ASP A 233 9.56 -7.62 27.31
N ILE A 234 9.21 -6.37 27.63
CA ILE A 234 10.04 -5.19 27.35
C ILE A 234 11.34 -5.25 28.18
N ILE A 235 11.25 -5.68 29.44
CA ILE A 235 12.40 -5.85 30.33
C ILE A 235 13.27 -7.03 29.88
N GLU A 236 12.69 -8.14 29.40
CA GLU A 236 13.44 -9.26 28.82
C GLU A 236 14.15 -8.86 27.52
N ASP A 237 13.50 -8.08 26.65
CA ASP A 237 14.12 -7.56 25.43
C ASP A 237 15.24 -6.56 25.74
N MET A 238 15.06 -5.68 26.74
CA MET A 238 16.12 -4.79 27.24
C MET A 238 17.29 -5.56 27.87
N GLN A 239 17.00 -6.57 28.69
CA GLN A 239 18.04 -7.40 29.32
C GLN A 239 18.78 -8.27 28.29
N SER A 240 18.09 -8.77 27.27
CA SER A 240 18.67 -9.51 26.16
C SER A 240 19.58 -8.61 25.31
N ALA A 241 19.17 -7.35 25.08
CA ALA A 241 20.00 -6.34 24.45
C ALA A 241 21.23 -5.99 25.30
N GLU A 242 21.10 -5.83 26.62
CA GLU A 242 22.22 -5.56 27.53
C GLU A 242 23.22 -6.73 27.65
N GLN A 243 22.73 -7.98 27.58
CA GLN A 243 23.59 -9.18 27.58
C GLN A 243 24.29 -9.40 26.23
N GLY A 244 23.70 -8.95 25.12
CA GLY A 244 24.34 -8.91 23.79
C GLY A 244 25.48 -7.88 23.67
N VAL A 245 25.48 -6.85 24.50
CA VAL A 245 26.47 -5.75 24.47
C VAL A 245 27.85 -6.16 25.02
N LYS A 246 28.03 -7.37 25.56
CA LYS A 246 29.35 -7.81 26.07
C LYS A 246 30.21 -8.66 25.13
N LYS A 247 29.82 -8.87 23.88
CA LYS A 247 30.70 -9.35 22.79
C LYS A 247 30.21 -8.88 21.42
N ALA A 248 30.29 -7.59 21.17
CA ALA A 248 30.45 -7.09 19.81
C ALA A 248 31.50 -5.98 19.92
N ASP A 249 32.67 -6.23 19.32
CA ASP A 249 33.68 -5.22 19.08
C ASP A 249 33.04 -4.07 18.28
N ASP A 250 33.61 -2.86 18.43
CA ASP A 250 33.20 -1.61 17.79
C ASP A 250 32.64 -1.77 16.36
N ASP A 251 31.31 -1.86 16.24
CA ASP A 251 30.62 -1.71 14.94
C ASP A 251 30.39 -0.20 14.70
N ASP A 252 31.29 0.38 13.91
CA ASP A 252 31.31 1.78 13.45
C ASP A 252 30.02 2.23 12.72
N GLU A 253 29.08 1.34 12.42
CA GLU A 253 27.93 1.59 11.54
C GLU A 253 26.78 2.37 12.20
N VAL A 254 26.59 2.24 13.53
CA VAL A 254 25.51 2.95 14.25
C VAL A 254 25.88 4.40 14.59
N THR A 255 27.16 4.75 14.51
CA THR A 255 27.66 6.12 14.83
C THR A 255 27.29 7.17 13.78
N GLN A 256 26.80 6.75 12.61
CA GLN A 256 26.39 7.64 11.52
C GLN A 256 24.95 8.16 11.63
N PHE A 257 24.18 7.79 12.65
CA PHE A 257 22.82 8.31 12.83
C PHE A 257 22.87 9.68 13.54
N PRO A 258 22.69 10.81 12.83
CA PRO A 258 22.62 12.11 13.48
C PRO A 258 21.37 12.18 14.35
N SER A 259 21.53 12.56 15.61
CA SER A 259 20.42 12.94 16.48
C SER A 259 19.87 14.29 16.01
N ILE A 260 18.86 14.25 15.13
CA ILE A 260 18.17 15.43 14.64
C ILE A 260 16.95 15.68 15.52
N SER A 261 16.76 16.91 16.01
CA SER A 261 15.56 17.28 16.76
C SER A 261 14.32 17.20 15.87
N LEU A 262 13.14 16.93 16.44
CA LEU A 262 11.88 16.78 15.68
C LEU A 262 11.58 17.98 14.77
N GLU A 263 11.93 19.19 15.20
CA GLU A 263 11.72 20.43 14.45
C GLU A 263 12.68 20.51 13.25
N GLN A 264 13.96 20.21 13.46
CA GLN A 264 14.94 20.09 12.38
C GLN A 264 14.60 18.95 11.42
N LEU A 265 14.02 17.85 11.90
CA LEU A 265 13.63 16.72 11.06
C LEU A 265 12.47 17.09 10.13
N LYS A 266 11.49 17.86 10.63
CA LYS A 266 10.40 18.41 9.80
C LYS A 266 10.96 19.34 8.72
N ASP A 267 11.83 20.27 9.09
CA ASP A 267 12.42 21.22 8.14
C ASP A 267 13.27 20.50 7.08
N THR A 268 14.06 19.51 7.52
CA THR A 268 14.89 18.70 6.61
C THR A 268 14.03 17.87 5.67
N ASN A 269 12.96 17.23 6.17
CA ASN A 269 12.04 16.44 5.34
C ASN A 269 11.29 17.33 4.35
N VAL A 270 10.88 18.54 4.75
CA VAL A 270 10.28 19.53 3.85
C VAL A 270 11.28 19.96 2.77
N GLU A 271 12.52 20.29 3.15
CA GLU A 271 13.56 20.71 2.21
C GLU A 271 13.92 19.59 1.22
N ILE A 272 14.05 18.35 1.70
CA ILE A 272 14.28 17.17 0.84
C ILE A 272 13.09 16.96 -0.10
N ALA A 273 11.85 16.98 0.41
CA ALA A 273 10.66 16.84 -0.41
C ALA A 273 10.55 17.95 -1.47
N GLU A 274 10.91 19.19 -1.14
CA GLU A 274 10.97 20.30 -2.08
C GLU A 274 12.06 20.13 -3.13
N LYS A 275 13.27 19.70 -2.74
CA LYS A 275 14.36 19.40 -3.67
C LYS A 275 13.95 18.32 -4.66
N ILE A 276 13.32 17.25 -4.19
CA ILE A 276 12.82 16.17 -5.04
C ILE A 276 11.75 16.71 -6.00
N ARG A 277 10.76 17.46 -5.51
CA ARG A 277 9.73 18.11 -6.36
C ARG A 277 10.34 19.05 -7.41
N GLN A 278 11.38 19.81 -7.05
CA GLN A 278 12.08 20.70 -7.98
C GLN A 278 12.86 19.93 -9.05
N GLN A 279 13.48 18.79 -8.70
CA GLN A 279 14.15 17.93 -9.66
C GLN A 279 13.16 17.32 -10.67
N HIS A 280 11.98 16.89 -10.22
CA HIS A 280 10.93 16.40 -11.12
C HIS A 280 10.37 17.49 -12.05
N ARG A 281 10.23 18.74 -11.56
CA ARG A 281 9.85 19.89 -12.41
C ARG A 281 10.91 20.20 -13.48
N ARG A 282 12.19 20.18 -13.13
CA ARG A 282 13.28 20.42 -14.10
C ARG A 282 13.41 19.30 -15.13
N ALA A 283 13.13 18.05 -14.76
CA ALA A 283 13.15 16.91 -15.68
C ALA A 283 11.97 16.90 -16.67
N SER A 284 10.84 17.50 -16.31
CA SER A 284 9.69 17.70 -17.20
C SER A 284 9.91 18.90 -18.15
N ASP A 285 10.52 19.99 -17.68
CA ASP A 285 10.87 21.15 -18.52
C ASP A 285 12.00 20.86 -19.53
N GLY A 286 12.89 19.90 -19.24
CA GLY A 286 14.00 19.51 -20.11
C GLY A 286 13.63 18.70 -21.37
N LYS A 287 12.36 18.34 -21.56
CA LYS A 287 11.87 17.54 -22.71
C LYS A 287 11.16 18.32 -23.80
N VAL A 288 11.21 19.66 -23.78
CA VAL A 288 10.64 20.49 -24.86
C VAL A 288 11.74 21.21 -25.64
N GLN A 289 12.37 20.52 -26.61
CA GLN A 289 12.66 21.08 -27.94
C GLN A 289 13.40 20.11 -28.88
N LYS A 290 13.03 20.21 -30.16
CA LYS A 290 13.52 19.53 -31.40
C LYS A 290 12.85 18.18 -31.65
N ASP A 291 11.93 18.01 -32.60
CA ASP A 291 11.81 18.61 -33.93
C ASP A 291 10.34 18.82 -34.33
N ASN A 292 10.09 19.88 -35.09
CA ASN A 292 8.90 20.00 -35.91
C ASN A 292 9.35 20.51 -37.29
N PRO A 293 8.94 19.84 -38.37
CA PRO A 293 8.14 20.60 -39.32
C PRO A 293 7.02 19.75 -39.93
N MET A 294 5.77 20.18 -39.79
CA MET A 294 4.97 20.70 -40.90
C MET A 294 3.54 21.07 -40.50
N ASN A 295 3.12 22.21 -41.02
CA ASN A 295 1.80 22.84 -40.99
C ASN A 295 0.63 21.88 -41.31
N LEU A 296 -0.53 22.10 -40.69
CA LEU A 296 -1.64 22.87 -41.26
C LEU A 296 -2.87 22.72 -40.34
N PHE A 297 -3.29 23.79 -39.68
CA PHE A 297 -4.63 24.39 -39.75
C PHE A 297 -4.78 25.45 -38.65
N LYS A 298 -5.17 26.65 -39.10
CA LYS A 298 -5.37 27.86 -38.29
C LYS A 298 -6.81 27.90 -37.71
N PRO A 299 -7.06 28.83 -36.76
CA PRO A 299 -8.05 28.71 -35.70
C PRO A 299 -9.42 29.30 -36.07
N ASN A 300 -10.45 28.93 -35.31
CA ASN A 300 -11.59 29.80 -34.98
C ASN A 300 -12.27 29.24 -33.72
N CYS A 301 -12.24 30.00 -32.62
CA CYS A 301 -13.37 30.77 -32.10
C CYS A 301 -14.37 29.93 -31.32
N LEU A 302 -14.39 30.08 -29.99
CA LEU A 302 -15.50 30.73 -29.27
C LEU A 302 -15.14 30.88 -27.78
N LYS A 303 -15.48 32.06 -27.26
CA LYS A 303 -15.34 32.51 -25.87
C LYS A 303 -16.66 32.22 -25.10
N PRO A 304 -16.71 32.49 -23.78
CA PRO A 304 -17.38 31.66 -22.78
C PRO A 304 -18.85 32.05 -22.53
N SER A 305 -19.60 31.15 -21.88
CA SER A 305 -20.86 31.48 -21.22
C SER A 305 -20.88 30.96 -19.78
N SER A 306 -21.40 31.83 -18.95
CA SER A 306 -21.44 31.86 -17.49
C SER A 306 -22.46 30.92 -16.85
N SER A 307 -22.21 30.67 -15.55
CA SER A 307 -23.17 30.55 -14.45
C SER A 307 -24.24 29.47 -14.51
N GLN A 308 -24.24 28.57 -13.52
CA GLN A 308 -25.38 28.44 -12.61
C GLN A 308 -24.99 27.71 -11.32
N THR A 309 -25.28 28.39 -10.22
CA THR A 309 -25.33 27.92 -8.84
C THR A 309 -26.44 26.88 -8.66
N GLY A 310 -26.15 25.78 -7.98
CA GLY A 310 -27.16 24.79 -7.57
C GLY A 310 -26.73 24.03 -6.33
N ASN A 311 -27.12 24.52 -5.16
CA ASN A 311 -27.11 23.79 -3.89
C ASN A 311 -28.01 22.55 -4.01
N VAL A 312 -27.50 21.35 -3.70
CA VAL A 312 -28.34 20.23 -3.23
C VAL A 312 -27.65 19.49 -2.08
N LEU A 313 -28.40 19.44 -0.99
CA LEU A 313 -28.26 18.79 0.31
C LEU A 313 -27.50 17.46 0.37
N ILE A 314 -26.53 17.42 1.29
CA ILE A 314 -25.92 16.21 1.85
C ILE A 314 -26.98 15.51 2.74
N SER A 315 -27.26 14.24 2.45
CA SER A 315 -28.03 13.37 3.35
C SER A 315 -27.06 12.49 4.14
N PRO A 316 -27.20 12.37 5.48
CA PRO A 316 -26.38 11.47 6.26
C PRO A 316 -26.79 10.00 6.05
N LEU A 317 -25.79 9.12 5.86
CA LEU A 317 -25.97 7.67 5.87
C LEU A 317 -26.59 7.22 7.21
N VAL A 318 -27.63 6.40 7.12
CA VAL A 318 -28.28 5.72 8.25
C VAL A 318 -27.63 4.33 8.37
N PRO A 319 -27.16 3.90 9.57
CA PRO A 319 -26.68 2.54 9.76
C PRO A 319 -27.82 1.53 9.66
N ALA A 320 -27.57 0.45 8.92
CA ALA A 320 -28.50 -0.67 8.74
C ALA A 320 -28.79 -1.36 10.08
N LYS A 321 -30.06 -1.74 10.27
CA LYS A 321 -30.57 -2.46 11.43
C LYS A 321 -29.91 -3.83 11.57
N VAL A 322 -29.33 -4.07 12.75
CA VAL A 322 -29.04 -5.41 13.26
C VAL A 322 -30.36 -6.14 13.51
N ALA A 323 -30.59 -7.25 12.82
CA ALA A 323 -31.69 -8.15 13.10
C ALA A 323 -31.33 -9.02 14.32
N SER A 324 -31.87 -8.66 15.47
CA SER A 324 -31.95 -9.53 16.65
C SER A 324 -32.97 -10.65 16.40
N GLY A 325 -32.49 -11.89 16.30
CA GLY A 325 -33.31 -13.09 16.34
C GLY A 325 -32.98 -13.91 17.59
N ASP A 326 -33.86 -13.82 18.58
CA ASP A 326 -33.80 -14.53 19.85
C ASP A 326 -33.97 -16.06 19.71
N LEU A 327 -33.16 -16.74 20.52
CA LEU A 327 -33.39 -17.98 21.27
C LEU A 327 -34.71 -18.74 21.08
N SER A 328 -34.61 -20.02 20.71
CA SER A 328 -35.39 -21.10 21.34
C SER A 328 -34.77 -22.48 21.10
N SER A 329 -34.21 -23.06 22.17
CA SER A 329 -34.00 -24.51 22.30
C SER A 329 -35.36 -25.23 22.35
N PRO A 330 -35.40 -26.54 22.02
CA PRO A 330 -36.02 -27.45 22.97
C PRO A 330 -35.26 -28.75 23.17
N SER A 331 -35.06 -29.06 24.44
CA SER A 331 -34.93 -30.39 25.03
C SER A 331 -36.07 -31.33 24.61
N GLY A 332 -35.75 -32.60 24.34
CA GLY A 332 -36.75 -33.66 24.24
C GLY A 332 -36.16 -35.00 23.84
N GLU A 333 -35.72 -35.80 24.81
CA GLU A 333 -35.85 -37.27 24.74
C GLU A 333 -37.35 -37.62 24.69
N PRO A 334 -37.72 -38.77 24.09
CA PRO A 334 -38.00 -39.92 24.95
C PRO A 334 -37.58 -41.28 24.37
N SER A 335 -37.37 -42.20 25.31
CA SER A 335 -37.54 -43.66 25.28
C SER A 335 -38.39 -44.26 24.14
N ASP A 336 -37.82 -45.23 23.42
CA ASP A 336 -38.09 -46.68 23.59
C ASP A 336 -36.94 -47.52 22.97
#